data_AF-A0A1Z9CBG2-F1
#
_entry.id   AF-A0A1Z9CBG2-F1
#
_cell.length_a   1.000
_cell.length_b   1.000
_cell.length_c   1.000
_cell.angle_alpha   90.00
_cell.angle_beta   90.00
_cell.angle_gamma   90.00
#
_symmetry.space_group_name_H-M   'P 1'
#
loop_
_entity.id
_entity.type
_entity.pdbx_description
1 polymer ?
#
loop_
_entity_poly.entity_id
_entity_poly.type
_entity_poly.pdbx_seq_one_letter_code
_entity_poly.pdbx_strand_id
1 'polypeptide(L)'
;MGIDQNLNSQKNIIVEDLTVTYRNGHTALRSASFKIPEGSIAALVGVNGAGKSTLFKALMGFIPSARGKISLLGYSVKDALKNNLIAYVPQSEEVDWDFPVLVKDVVLM
;
A
#
# COMPACT_ATOMS: atom_id res chain seq x y z
N MET A 1 -35.62 1.57 17.81
CA MET A 1 -34.35 0.91 18.15
C MET A 1 -33.32 1.42 17.15
N GLY A 2 -32.88 2.65 17.37
CA GLY A 2 -31.90 3.31 16.50
C GLY A 2 -30.55 2.69 16.76
N ILE A 3 -30.03 1.97 15.77
CA ILE A 3 -28.61 1.70 15.72
C ILE A 3 -27.92 3.04 15.54
N ASP A 4 -27.34 3.54 16.63
CA ASP A 4 -26.36 4.61 16.58
C ASP A 4 -25.22 4.16 15.67
N GLN A 5 -25.35 4.52 14.39
CA GLN A 5 -24.28 4.48 13.41
C GLN A 5 -23.28 5.56 13.81
N ASN A 6 -22.56 5.36 14.92
CA ASN A 6 -21.47 6.24 15.29
C ASN A 6 -20.48 6.26 14.12
N LEU A 7 -20.58 7.36 13.37
CA LEU A 7 -19.81 7.84 12.25
C LEU A 7 -18.36 8.11 12.66
N ASN A 8 -17.72 7.18 13.34
CA ASN A 8 -16.27 7.07 13.27
C ASN A 8 -15.98 6.58 11.85
N SER A 9 -15.80 7.54 10.95
CA SER A 9 -15.15 7.39 9.66
C SER A 9 -13.79 6.73 9.91
N GLN A 10 -13.77 5.41 10.11
CA GLN A 10 -12.55 4.74 10.52
C GLN A 10 -11.69 4.63 9.29
N LYS A 11 -10.74 5.55 9.18
CA LYS A 11 -9.78 5.62 8.09
C LYS A 11 -8.79 4.47 8.26
N ASN A 12 -9.21 3.29 7.81
CA ASN A 12 -8.46 2.05 7.92
C ASN A 12 -7.78 1.72 6.60
N ILE A 13 -6.75 0.89 6.64
CA ILE A 13 -6.32 0.13 5.46
C ILE A 13 -7.09 -1.19 5.48
N ILE A 14 -7.87 -1.44 4.44
CA ILE A 14 -8.69 -2.66 4.29
C ILE A 14 -8.28 -3.34 2.99
N VAL A 15 -7.95 -4.61 3.09
CA VAL A 15 -7.62 -5.49 1.96
C VAL A 15 -8.53 -6.71 2.03
N GLU A 16 -9.22 -6.99 0.93
CA GLU A 16 -10.21 -8.06 0.81
C GLU A 16 -9.89 -8.95 -0.39
N ASP A 17 -9.60 -10.22 -0.13
CA ASP A 17 -9.33 -11.29 -1.09
C ASP A 17 -8.30 -10.92 -2.18
N LEU A 18 -7.27 -10.16 -1.78
CA LEU A 18 -6.28 -9.63 -2.69
C LEU A 18 -5.46 -10.75 -3.31
N THR A 19 -5.57 -10.86 -4.63
CA THR A 19 -4.72 -11.72 -5.45
C THR A 19 -3.94 -10.86 -6.42
N VAL A 20 -2.63 -11.06 -6.48
CA VAL A 20 -1.73 -10.33 -7.36
C VAL A 20 -0.92 -11.31 -8.20
N THR A 21 -1.08 -11.18 -9.52
CA THR A 21 -0.40 -11.99 -10.52
C THR A 21 0.39 -11.07 -11.43
N TYR A 22 1.70 -11.31 -11.53
CA TYR A 22 2.57 -10.56 -12.42
C TYR A 22 2.32 -10.97 -13.88
N ARG A 23 2.78 -10.13 -14.83
CA ARG A 23 2.62 -10.37 -16.27
C ARG A 23 3.22 -11.69 -16.76
N ASN A 24 4.22 -12.21 -16.06
CA ASN A 24 4.83 -13.52 -16.34
C ASN A 24 3.98 -14.71 -15.85
N GLY A 25 2.75 -14.48 -15.38
CA GLY A 25 1.85 -15.51 -14.84
C GLY A 25 2.13 -15.91 -13.40
N HIS A 26 3.22 -15.42 -12.79
CA HIS A 26 3.56 -15.75 -11.41
C HIS A 26 2.60 -15.05 -10.45
N THR A 27 1.83 -15.84 -9.69
CA THR A 27 0.92 -15.34 -8.65
C THR A 27 1.68 -15.20 -7.33
N ALA A 28 1.91 -13.96 -6.90
CA ALA A 28 2.71 -13.63 -5.74
C ALA A 28 1.90 -13.40 -4.45
N LEU A 29 0.60 -13.08 -4.57
CA LEU A 29 -0.33 -13.04 -3.45
C LEU A 29 -1.60 -13.81 -3.83
N ARG A 30 -2.15 -14.57 -2.89
CA ARG A 30 -3.36 -15.38 -3.07
C ARG A 30 -4.33 -15.07 -1.94
N SER A 31 -5.47 -14.46 -2.27
CA SER A 31 -6.58 -14.18 -1.35
C SER A 31 -6.16 -13.59 0.00
N ALA A 32 -5.25 -12.61 0.01
CA ALA A 32 -4.83 -11.95 1.23
C ALA A 32 -5.93 -11.00 1.73
N SER A 33 -6.34 -11.15 3.00
CA SER A 33 -7.38 -10.34 3.62
C SER A 33 -6.94 -9.86 4.99
N PHE A 34 -7.01 -8.56 5.25
CA PHE A 34 -6.65 -7.96 6.53
C PHE A 34 -7.21 -6.53 6.67
N LYS A 35 -7.27 -6.05 7.91
CA LYS A 35 -7.67 -4.69 8.27
C LYS A 35 -6.67 -4.10 9.26
N ILE A 36 -6.14 -2.92 8.95
CA ILE A 36 -5.23 -2.15 9.81
C ILE A 36 -5.98 -0.90 10.28
N PRO A 37 -6.19 -0.74 11.60
CA PRO A 37 -6.82 0.45 12.17
C PRO A 37 -6.01 1.73 11.97
N GLU A 38 -6.69 2.87 11.87
CA GLU A 38 -6.04 4.19 11.95
C GLU A 38 -5.22 4.34 13.24
N GLY A 39 -4.10 5.07 13.19
CA GLY A 39 -3.27 5.34 14.36
C GLY A 39 -2.49 4.13 14.89
N SER A 40 -2.48 3.02 14.17
CA SER A 40 -1.70 1.83 14.52
C SER A 40 -0.40 1.73 13.73
N ILE A 41 0.59 1.07 14.34
CA ILE A 41 1.82 0.63 13.67
C ILE A 41 1.68 -0.86 13.43
N ALA A 42 1.71 -1.28 12.17
CA ALA A 42 1.61 -2.67 11.76
C ALA A 42 2.92 -3.11 11.12
N ALA A 43 3.37 -4.34 11.44
CA ALA A 43 4.53 -4.96 10.85
C ALA A 43 4.12 -6.17 10.02
N LEU A 44 4.70 -6.29 8.82
CA LEU A 44 4.56 -7.47 7.96
C LEU A 44 5.86 -8.25 7.93
N VAL A 45 5.84 -9.47 8.48
CA VAL A 45 7.01 -10.34 8.58
C VAL A 45 6.80 -11.60 7.75
N GLY A 46 7.87 -12.11 7.16
CA GLY A 46 7.86 -13.32 6.35
C GLY A 46 9.17 -13.53 5.61
N VAL A 47 9.39 -14.72 5.08
CA VAL A 47 10.61 -15.06 4.32
C VAL A 47 10.73 -14.28 3.01
N ASN A 48 11.91 -14.30 2.39
CA ASN A 48 12.08 -13.75 1.05
C ASN A 48 11.20 -14.51 0.04
N GLY A 49 10.59 -13.78 -0.89
CA GLY A 49 9.61 -14.35 -1.83
C GLY A 49 8.19 -14.52 -1.30
N ALA A 50 7.92 -14.30 0.00
CA ALA A 50 6.57 -14.44 0.58
C ALA A 50 5.54 -13.40 0.09
N GLY A 51 5.91 -12.49 -0.80
CA GLY A 51 5.00 -11.49 -1.37
C GLY A 51 4.92 -10.14 -0.64
N LYS A 52 5.77 -9.90 0.38
CA LYS A 52 5.79 -8.63 1.15
C LYS A 52 5.92 -7.38 0.27
N SER A 53 6.96 -7.33 -0.57
CA SER A 53 7.16 -6.21 -1.49
C SER A 53 6.04 -6.11 -2.53
N THR A 54 5.46 -7.24 -2.94
CA THR A 54 4.28 -7.26 -3.83
C THR A 54 3.08 -6.61 -3.15
N LEU A 55 2.85 -6.90 -1.87
CA LEU A 55 1.75 -6.30 -1.11
C LEU A 55 1.90 -4.78 -1.02
N PHE A 56 3.10 -4.29 -0.67
CA PHE A 56 3.35 -2.85 -0.63
C PHE A 56 3.18 -2.20 -2.01
N LYS A 57 3.69 -2.82 -3.08
CA LYS A 57 3.49 -2.32 -4.46
C LYS A 57 2.01 -2.28 -4.85
N ALA A 58 1.21 -3.25 -4.42
CA ALA A 58 -0.24 -3.26 -4.67
C ALA A 58 -0.97 -2.15 -3.89
N LEU A 59 -0.62 -1.97 -2.61
CA LEU A 59 -1.16 -0.87 -1.78
C LEU A 59 -0.81 0.51 -2.36
N MET A 60 0.39 0.65 -2.94
CA MET A 60 0.84 1.87 -3.62
C MET A 60 0.32 2.04 -5.05
N GLY A 61 -0.49 1.09 -5.54
CA GLY A 61 -1.03 1.14 -6.90
C GLY A 61 -0.01 0.90 -8.02
N PHE A 62 1.22 0.50 -7.70
CA PHE A 62 2.25 0.17 -8.70
C PHE A 62 1.95 -1.12 -9.47
N ILE A 63 1.20 -2.04 -8.84
CA ILE A 63 0.78 -3.30 -9.47
C ILE A 63 -0.73 -3.44 -9.28
N PRO A 64 -1.51 -3.66 -10.35
CA PRO A 64 -2.94 -3.87 -10.24
C PRO A 64 -3.26 -5.20 -9.55
N SER A 65 -4.36 -5.24 -8.81
CA SER A 65 -4.91 -6.49 -8.30
C SER A 65 -5.52 -7.30 -9.45
N ALA A 66 -5.27 -8.61 -9.45
CA ALA A 66 -5.95 -9.54 -10.37
C ALA A 66 -7.35 -9.90 -9.84
N ARG A 67 -7.51 -9.90 -8.50
CA ARG A 67 -8.77 -10.09 -7.79
C ARG A 67 -8.70 -9.38 -6.44
N GLY A 68 -9.86 -9.07 -5.88
CA GLY A 68 -9.99 -8.46 -4.57
C GLY A 68 -9.96 -6.94 -4.63
N LYS A 69 -10.10 -6.32 -3.46
CA LYS A 69 -10.22 -4.88 -3.30
C LYS A 69 -9.27 -4.36 -2.23
N ILE A 70 -8.76 -3.15 -2.45
CA ILE A 70 -7.98 -2.39 -1.49
C ILE A 70 -8.71 -1.06 -1.25
N SER A 71 -8.92 -0.72 0.02
CA SER A 71 -9.44 0.57 0.46
C SER A 71 -8.46 1.19 1.45
N LEU A 72 -8.09 2.45 1.21
CA LEU A 72 -7.12 3.19 1.99
C LEU A 72 -7.81 4.43 2.56
N LEU A 73 -7.98 4.47 3.88
CA LEU A 73 -8.63 5.58 4.58
C LEU A 73 -10.04 5.89 4.05
N GLY A 74 -10.76 4.87 3.55
CA GLY A 74 -12.07 5.01 2.92
C GLY A 74 -12.07 5.33 1.42
N TYR A 75 -10.89 5.50 0.81
CA TYR A 75 -10.72 5.79 -0.62
C TYR A 75 -10.26 4.56 -1.41
N SER A 76 -10.52 4.56 -2.71
CA SER A 76 -9.82 3.64 -3.61
C SER A 76 -8.32 3.95 -3.62
N VAL A 77 -7.47 2.99 -3.99
CA VAL A 77 -6.02 3.22 -4.11
C VAL A 77 -5.71 4.42 -5.02
N LYS A 78 -6.42 4.53 -6.14
CA LYS A 78 -6.25 5.63 -7.10
C LYS A 78 -6.58 6.99 -6.49
N ASP A 79 -7.68 7.08 -5.75
CA ASP A 79 -8.10 8.34 -5.12
C ASP A 79 -7.22 8.69 -3.92
N ALA A 80 -6.74 7.70 -3.17
CA ALA A 80 -5.80 7.91 -2.08
C ALA A 80 -4.46 8.49 -2.57
N LEU A 81 -3.94 7.99 -3.69
CA LEU A 81 -2.76 8.55 -4.36
C LEU A 81 -3.01 9.98 -4.82
N LYS A 82 -4.14 10.24 -5.49
CA LYS A 82 -4.49 11.59 -5.98
C LYS A 82 -4.58 12.62 -4.86
N ASN A 83 -5.03 12.19 -3.67
CA ASN A 83 -5.16 13.04 -2.49
C ASN A 83 -3.93 13.03 -1.57
N ASN A 84 -2.79 12.45 -2.01
CA ASN A 84 -1.54 12.35 -1.24
C ASN A 84 -1.72 11.73 0.16
N LEU A 85 -2.59 10.72 0.28
CA LEU A 85 -2.91 10.08 1.57
C LEU A 85 -1.95 8.95 1.95
N ILE A 86 -1.11 8.50 1.01
CA ILE A 86 -0.15 7.42 1.21
C ILE A 86 1.21 7.81 0.65
N ALA A 87 2.26 7.38 1.33
CA ALA A 87 3.64 7.54 0.92
C ALA A 87 4.36 6.19 0.99
N TYR A 88 5.39 6.02 0.15
CA TYR A 88 6.19 4.82 0.10
C TYR A 88 7.66 5.17 0.23
N VAL A 89 8.31 4.59 1.22
CA VAL A 89 9.76 4.66 1.38
C VAL A 89 10.36 3.39 0.77
N PRO A 90 11.12 3.49 -0.33
CA PRO A 90 11.69 2.33 -0.99
C PRO A 90 12.75 1.64 -0.13
N GLN A 91 12.95 0.34 -0.37
CA GLN A 91 13.94 -0.46 0.37
C GLN A 91 15.40 -0.15 -0.03
N SER A 92 15.61 0.34 -1.26
CA SER A 92 16.91 0.78 -1.76
C SER A 92 16.70 1.97 -2.68
N GLU A 93 17.44 3.05 -2.43
CA GLU A 93 17.51 4.19 -3.33
C GLU A 93 18.84 4.10 -4.10
N GLU A 94 18.78 3.97 -5.43
CA GLU A 94 19.93 4.24 -6.27
C GLU A 94 20.01 5.77 -6.45
N VAL A 95 20.52 6.46 -5.42
CA VAL A 95 20.87 7.88 -5.55
C VAL A 95 22.25 7.96 -6.19
N ASP A 96 22.30 8.49 -7.40
CA ASP A 96 23.55 8.88 -8.04
C ASP A 96 24.07 10.16 -7.38
N TRP A 97 25.06 10.00 -6.48
CA TRP A 97 25.68 11.11 -5.75
C TRP A 97 26.61 11.96 -6.62
N ASP A 98 27.01 11.46 -7.80
CA ASP A 98 27.86 12.20 -8.74
C ASP A 98 27.04 13.17 -9.61
N PHE A 99 25.71 13.05 -9.60
CA PHE A 99 24.80 13.99 -10.24
C PHE A 99 24.65 15.27 -9.38
N PRO A 100 24.77 16.48 -9.95
CA PRO A 100 24.76 17.73 -9.18
C PRO A 100 23.36 18.06 -8.64
N VAL A 101 23.03 17.51 -7.47
CA VAL A 101 21.78 17.77 -6.73
C VAL A 101 22.07 18.32 -5.34
N LEU A 102 21.22 19.23 -4.86
CA LEU A 102 21.33 19.72 -3.48
C LEU A 102 20.59 18.75 -2.55
N VAL A 103 21.04 18.63 -1.30
CA VAL A 103 20.36 17.82 -0.27
C VAL A 103 18.88 18.20 -0.13
N LYS A 104 18.57 19.49 -0.20
CA LYS A 104 17.18 19.98 -0.15
C LYS A 104 16.34 19.43 -1.31
N ASP A 105 16.94 19.20 -2.48
CA ASP A 105 16.24 18.73 -3.66
C ASP A 105 15.94 17.23 -3.50
N VAL A 106 16.86 16.46 -2.90
CA VAL A 106 16.65 15.03 -2.58
C VAL A 106 15.58 14.84 -1.49
N VAL A 107 15.59 15.66 -0.43
CA VAL A 107 14.65 15.53 0.69
C VAL A 107 13.23 15.95 0.33
N LEU A 108 13.07 16.87 -0.64
CA LEU A 108 11.76 17.38 -1.07
C LEU A 108 11.14 16.58 -2.23
N MET A 109 11.80 15.51 -2.71
CA MET A 109 11.27 14.62 -3.75
C MET A 109 10.11 13.73 -3.27
#